data_AF-A0A4Q3RYU8-F1
#
_entry.id   AF-A0A4Q3RYU8-F1
#
_cell.length_a   1.000
_cell.length_b   1.000
_cell.length_c   1.000
_cell.angle_alpha   90.00
_cell.angle_beta   90.00
_cell.angle_gamma   90.00
#
_symmetry.space_group_name_H-M   'P 1'
#
loop_
_entity.id
_entity.type
_entity.pdbx_description
1 polymer ?
#
loop_
_entity_poly.entity_id
_entity_poly.type
_entity_poly.pdbx_seq_one_letter_code
_entity_poly.pdbx_strand_id
1 'polypeptide(L)'
;MRSLLISAAALLAFGASSVVNASPQGSAIEPTKGVICLDVGGASRPATCQGQASRLDQRYDLCLCENAQRVEAPICGKGERPITENRAYERARKDAARDGSLFGDLYEGRRMCVRARNG
;
A
#
# COMPACT_ATOMS: atom_id res chain seq x y z
N MET A 1 -41.35 -60.50 -17.17
CA MET A 1 -40.53 -60.80 -15.98
C MET A 1 -39.77 -59.54 -15.63
N ARG A 2 -39.91 -59.06 -14.39
CA ARG A 2 -39.30 -57.84 -13.87
C ARG A 2 -37.89 -58.18 -13.39
N SER A 3 -36.89 -57.46 -13.85
CA SER A 3 -35.55 -57.48 -13.25
C SER A 3 -35.09 -56.04 -13.04
N LEU A 4 -35.15 -55.62 -11.78
CA LEU A 4 -34.39 -54.52 -11.19
C LEU A 4 -32.90 -54.84 -11.24
N LEU A 5 -32.02 -53.88 -11.54
CA LEU A 5 -30.74 -53.73 -10.81
C LEU A 5 -30.27 -52.27 -10.87
N ILE A 6 -30.06 -51.73 -9.67
CA ILE A 6 -29.51 -50.42 -9.33
C ILE A 6 -27.99 -50.59 -9.31
N SER A 7 -27.25 -49.69 -9.99
CA SER A 7 -25.79 -49.61 -9.86
C SER A 7 -25.39 -48.19 -9.43
N ALA A 8 -25.02 -48.08 -8.16
CA ALA A 8 -24.28 -46.97 -7.58
C ALA A 8 -22.77 -47.22 -7.73
N ALA A 9 -21.98 -46.19 -8.01
CA ALA A 9 -20.60 -46.09 -7.51
C ALA A 9 -20.04 -44.67 -7.69
N ALA A 10 -19.42 -44.21 -6.62
CA ALA A 10 -18.99 -42.85 -6.31
C ALA A 10 -18.01 -42.23 -7.33
N LEU A 11 -18.25 -40.94 -7.58
CA LEU A 11 -17.40 -40.04 -8.34
C LEU A 11 -16.37 -39.37 -7.42
N LEU A 12 -15.14 -39.38 -7.92
CA LEU A 12 -14.07 -38.38 -7.79
C LEU A 12 -13.08 -38.49 -6.62
N ALA A 13 -11.83 -38.62 -7.06
CA ALA A 13 -10.61 -38.75 -6.31
C ALA A 13 -10.27 -37.48 -5.53
N PHE A 14 -9.89 -37.66 -4.28
CA PHE A 14 -9.23 -36.62 -3.49
C PHE A 14 -7.79 -36.48 -3.98
N GLY A 15 -7.54 -35.46 -4.80
CA GLY A 15 -6.20 -34.98 -5.09
C GLY A 15 -5.60 -34.34 -3.83
N ALA A 16 -4.57 -34.95 -3.27
CA ALA A 16 -3.76 -34.36 -2.21
C ALA A 16 -2.93 -33.21 -2.79
N SER A 17 -3.46 -31.99 -2.74
CA SER A 17 -2.66 -30.79 -2.92
C SER A 17 -1.92 -30.49 -1.61
N SER A 18 -0.64 -30.84 -1.55
CA SER A 18 0.29 -30.38 -0.52
C SER A 18 0.42 -28.86 -0.62
N VAL A 19 -0.34 -28.14 0.19
CA VAL A 19 -0.15 -26.71 0.40
C VAL A 19 1.18 -26.49 1.12
N VAL A 20 2.09 -25.85 0.39
CA VAL A 20 3.32 -25.25 0.89
C VAL A 20 2.98 -24.24 1.98
N ASN A 21 3.17 -24.60 3.25
CA ASN A 21 3.29 -23.63 4.33
C ASN A 21 4.70 -23.03 4.27
N ALA A 22 4.91 -22.13 3.30
CA ALA A 22 5.99 -21.17 3.36
C ALA A 22 5.61 -20.15 4.44
N SER A 23 5.96 -20.43 5.69
CA SER A 23 5.96 -19.41 6.75
C SER A 23 6.98 -18.35 6.33
N PRO A 24 6.59 -17.08 6.06
CA PRO A 24 7.55 -16.06 5.72
C PRO A 24 8.37 -15.76 6.98
N GLN A 25 9.57 -16.32 7.00
CA GLN A 25 10.63 -16.00 7.94
C GLN A 25 10.99 -14.53 7.76
N GLY A 26 10.72 -13.73 8.80
CA GLY A 26 11.40 -12.48 9.13
C GLY A 26 11.88 -11.62 7.97
N SER A 27 10.98 -11.14 7.11
CA SER A 27 11.24 -9.91 6.36
C SER A 27 10.77 -8.76 7.23
N ALA A 28 11.66 -7.86 7.63
CA ALA A 28 11.25 -6.56 8.11
C ALA A 28 10.32 -5.99 7.03
N ILE A 29 9.03 -5.86 7.33
CA ILE A 29 8.05 -5.36 6.38
C ILE A 29 8.40 -3.90 6.15
N GLU A 30 9.17 -3.62 5.10
CA GLU A 30 9.47 -2.25 4.72
C GLU A 30 8.12 -1.57 4.46
N PRO A 31 7.81 -0.45 5.14
CA PRO A 31 6.50 0.15 5.03
C PRO A 31 6.24 0.49 3.56
N THR A 32 5.22 -0.14 2.98
CA THR A 32 4.85 0.07 1.57
C THR A 32 4.02 1.34 1.39
N LYS A 33 3.49 1.87 2.49
CA LYS A 33 2.62 3.03 2.56
C LYS A 33 3.16 4.07 3.54
N GLY A 34 3.06 5.34 3.16
CA GLY A 34 3.36 6.49 3.99
C GLY A 34 2.18 7.45 4.07
N VAL A 35 2.22 8.35 5.04
CA VAL A 35 1.26 9.45 5.17
C VAL A 35 2.02 10.76 4.92
N ILE A 36 1.49 11.59 4.04
CA ILE A 36 1.96 12.95 3.82
C ILE A 36 0.84 13.95 4.12
N CYS A 37 1.24 15.17 4.42
CA CYS A 37 0.31 16.29 4.55
C CYS A 37 0.47 17.19 3.32
N LEU A 38 -0.62 17.46 2.61
CA LEU A 38 -0.60 18.36 1.46
C LEU A 38 -1.33 19.66 1.82
N ASP A 39 -0.71 20.80 1.57
CA ASP A 39 -1.40 22.08 1.71
C ASP A 39 -2.37 22.34 0.54
N VAL A 40 -3.06 23.48 0.59
CA VAL A 40 -4.02 23.90 -0.44
C VAL A 40 -3.39 24.10 -1.83
N GLY A 41 -2.06 24.19 -1.93
CA GLY A 41 -1.31 24.27 -3.18
C GLY A 41 -0.83 22.90 -3.68
N GLY A 42 -0.93 21.85 -2.86
CA GLY A 42 -0.38 20.52 -3.13
C GLY A 42 1.08 20.35 -2.70
N ALA A 43 1.65 21.33 -1.98
CA ALA A 43 3.00 21.22 -1.43
C ALA A 43 3.00 20.35 -0.18
N SER A 44 4.07 19.58 0.00
CA SER A 44 4.23 18.69 1.15
C SER A 44 4.53 19.48 2.43
N ARG A 45 3.86 19.11 3.52
CA ARG A 45 4.01 19.68 4.86
C ARG A 45 4.43 18.60 5.86
N PRO A 46 5.17 18.97 6.91
CA PRO A 46 5.54 18.03 7.96
C PRO A 46 4.28 17.57 8.72
N ALA A 47 3.90 16.31 8.56
CA ALA A 47 3.00 15.60 9.46
C ALA A 47 3.62 15.42 10.85
N THR A 48 2.79 15.54 11.89
CA THR A 48 3.15 15.14 13.25
C THR A 48 2.56 13.74 13.48
N CYS A 49 3.43 12.73 13.48
CA CYS A 49 3.00 11.34 13.64
C CYS A 49 3.40 10.81 15.02
N GLN A 50 2.44 10.20 15.71
CA GLN A 50 2.68 9.34 16.87
C GLN A 50 2.70 7.89 16.37
N GLY A 51 3.78 7.18 16.69
CA GLY A 51 3.94 5.77 16.36
C GLY A 51 4.36 4.98 17.59
N GLN A 52 4.16 3.66 17.52
CA GLN A 52 4.62 2.76 18.56
C GLN A 52 6.16 2.76 18.58
N ALA A 53 6.76 2.64 19.78
CA ALA A 53 8.21 2.66 19.97
C ALA A 53 8.94 1.44 19.37
N SER A 54 8.27 0.60 18.59
CA SER A 54 8.83 -0.62 18.03
C SER A 54 9.59 -0.34 16.74
N ARG A 55 10.84 -0.82 16.68
CA ARG A 55 11.64 -0.78 15.44
C ARG A 55 11.11 -1.75 14.37
N LEU A 56 10.37 -2.78 14.78
CA LEU A 56 9.87 -3.84 13.91
C LEU A 56 8.51 -3.50 13.26
N ASP A 57 7.72 -2.65 13.91
CA ASP A 57 6.43 -2.20 13.41
C ASP A 57 6.38 -0.66 13.43
N GLN A 58 6.87 -0.04 12.36
CA GLN A 58 6.88 1.42 12.19
C GLN A 58 5.54 1.95 11.66
N ARG A 59 4.43 1.26 11.94
CA ARG A 59 3.11 1.80 11.68
C ARG A 59 2.87 2.98 12.63
N TYR A 60 2.45 4.10 12.05
CA TYR A 60 1.99 5.24 12.83
C TYR A 60 0.56 4.96 13.28
N ASP A 61 0.29 5.03 14.59
CA ASP A 61 -1.06 4.92 15.12
C ASP A 61 -1.88 6.15 14.69
N LEU A 62 -1.25 7.33 14.66
CA LEU A 62 -1.89 8.58 14.29
C LEU A 62 -0.89 9.53 13.59
N CYS A 63 -1.31 10.16 12.50
CA CYS A 63 -0.59 11.31 11.91
C CYS A 63 -1.56 12.48 11.74
N LEU A 64 -1.16 13.64 12.25
CA LEU A 64 -1.91 14.89 12.20
C LEU A 64 -1.31 15.80 11.13
N CYS A 65 -2.20 16.45 10.37
CA CYS A 65 -1.88 17.43 9.34
C CYS A 65 -2.56 18.75 9.69
N GLU A 66 -1.84 19.66 10.37
CA GLU A 66 -2.39 20.98 10.69
C GLU A 66 -2.53 21.83 9.42
N ASN A 67 -3.74 22.34 9.16
CA ASN A 67 -4.05 23.17 7.98
C ASN A 67 -3.69 22.50 6.63
N ALA A 68 -3.65 21.17 6.60
CA ALA A 68 -3.26 20.39 5.44
C ALA A 68 -4.12 19.12 5.34
N GLN A 69 -4.30 18.62 4.13
CA GLN A 69 -4.99 17.36 3.88
C GLN A 69 -4.04 16.20 4.18
N ARG A 70 -4.53 15.21 4.94
CA ARG A 70 -3.85 13.94 5.13
C ARG A 70 -4.04 13.08 3.87
N VAL A 71 -2.94 12.61 3.30
CA VAL A 71 -2.93 11.83 2.06
C VAL A 71 -2.08 10.57 2.25
N GLU A 72 -2.62 9.43 1.87
CA GLU A 72 -1.87 8.17 1.82
C GLU A 72 -1.07 8.09 0.52
N ALA A 73 0.22 7.78 0.61
CA ALA A 73 1.09 7.74 -0.56
C ALA A 73 1.94 6.47 -0.55
N PRO A 74 2.25 5.90 -1.73
CA PRO A 74 3.17 4.78 -1.80
C PRO A 74 4.59 5.24 -1.46
N ILE A 75 5.33 4.44 -0.69
CA ILE A 75 6.76 4.68 -0.49
C ILE A 75 7.52 4.30 -1.78
N CYS A 76 8.51 5.10 -2.15
CA CYS A 76 9.35 4.81 -3.32
C CYS A 76 10.09 3.48 -3.12
N GLY A 77 10.11 2.63 -4.15
CA GLY A 77 10.83 1.37 -4.10
C GLY A 77 12.35 1.56 -3.98
N LYS A 78 13.07 0.47 -3.69
CA LYS A 78 14.53 0.49 -3.62
C LYS A 78 15.14 1.02 -4.93
N GLY A 79 15.91 2.11 -4.82
CA GLY A 79 16.55 2.77 -5.97
C GLY A 79 15.63 3.70 -6.77
N GLU A 80 14.33 3.72 -6.49
CA GLU A 80 13.39 4.69 -7.05
C GLU A 80 13.54 6.02 -6.32
N ARG A 81 13.67 7.11 -7.08
CA ARG A 81 13.73 8.47 -6.53
C ARG A 81 12.35 9.11 -6.64
N PRO A 82 11.88 9.81 -5.58
CA PRO A 82 10.67 10.62 -5.68
C PRO A 82 10.81 11.67 -6.78
N ILE A 83 9.68 12.10 -7.32
CA ILE A 83 9.64 13.19 -8.30
C ILE A 83 10.15 14.48 -7.64
N THR A 84 10.94 15.24 -8.38
CA THR A 84 11.49 16.51 -7.91
C THR A 84 10.35 17.49 -7.64
N GLU A 85 10.33 18.05 -6.42
CA GLU A 85 9.33 19.05 -6.02
C GLU A 85 9.45 20.30 -6.89
N ASN A 86 8.35 20.65 -7.56
CA ASN A 86 8.18 21.88 -8.32
C ASN A 86 6.69 22.23 -8.40
N ARG A 87 6.36 23.46 -8.80
CA ARG A 87 4.96 23.93 -8.82
C ARG A 87 4.03 23.11 -9.73
N ALA A 88 4.54 22.55 -10.83
CA ALA A 88 3.73 21.73 -11.74
C ALA A 88 3.39 20.39 -11.10
N TYR A 89 4.37 19.74 -10.47
CA TYR A 89 4.18 18.51 -9.72
C TYR A 89 3.28 18.72 -8.50
N GLU A 90 3.47 19.79 -7.73
CA GLU A 90 2.60 20.12 -6.59
C GLU A 90 1.13 20.25 -7.00
N ARG A 91 0.86 20.96 -8.11
CA ARG A 91 -0.49 21.11 -8.64
C ARG A 91 -1.07 19.78 -9.10
N ALA A 92 -0.32 18.98 -9.86
CA ALA A 92 -0.77 17.68 -10.31
C ALA A 92 -1.06 16.74 -9.12
N ARG A 93 -0.21 16.78 -8.09
CA ARG A 93 -0.38 15.99 -6.87
C ARG A 93 -1.62 16.43 -6.08
N LYS A 94 -1.90 17.73 -6.00
CA LYS A 94 -3.15 18.23 -5.40
C LYS A 94 -4.37 17.64 -6.09
N ASP A 95 -4.36 17.60 -7.43
CA ASP A 95 -5.48 17.11 -8.20
C ASP A 95 -5.64 15.59 -8.12
N ALA A 96 -4.53 14.85 -8.09
CA ALA A 96 -4.50 13.41 -7.85
C ALA A 96 -5.03 13.05 -6.46
N ALA A 97 -4.54 13.75 -5.42
CA ALA A 97 -4.85 13.44 -4.02
C ALA A 97 -6.26 13.81 -3.54
N ARG A 98 -7.20 14.13 -4.44
CA ARG A 98 -8.56 14.57 -4.06
C ARG A 98 -9.35 13.50 -3.33
N ASP A 99 -9.04 12.23 -3.57
CA ASP A 99 -9.62 11.07 -2.88
C ASP A 99 -8.90 10.73 -1.56
N GLY A 100 -7.84 11.47 -1.21
CA GLY A 100 -7.01 11.21 -0.03
C GLY A 100 -5.88 10.20 -0.26
N SER A 101 -5.59 9.83 -1.50
CA SER A 101 -4.59 8.82 -1.86
C SER A 101 -3.71 9.30 -3.04
N LEU A 102 -2.50 8.75 -3.13
CA LEU A 102 -1.62 8.83 -4.31
C LEU A 102 -1.31 7.45 -4.90
N PHE A 103 -2.04 6.43 -4.48
CA PHE A 103 -1.85 5.07 -4.96
C PHE A 103 -2.38 4.90 -6.39
N GLY A 104 -1.47 4.59 -7.31
CA GLY A 104 -1.77 4.43 -8.74
C GLY A 104 -1.62 5.73 -9.53
N ASP A 105 -1.45 6.86 -8.85
CA ASP A 105 -1.26 8.15 -9.50
C ASP A 105 0.13 8.31 -10.12
N LEU A 106 0.11 8.92 -11.30
CA LEU A 106 1.29 9.15 -12.11
C LEU A 106 1.44 10.64 -12.43
N TYR A 107 2.68 11.08 -12.48
CA TYR A 107 3.08 12.37 -13.03
C TYR A 107 4.18 12.14 -14.06
N GLU A 108 3.97 12.59 -15.30
CA GLU A 108 4.93 12.37 -16.40
C GLU A 108 5.32 10.88 -16.58
N GLY A 109 4.34 9.97 -16.38
CA GLY A 109 4.55 8.52 -16.47
C GLY A 109 5.30 7.90 -15.28
N ARG A 110 5.66 8.69 -14.26
CA ARG A 110 6.32 8.24 -13.04
C ARG A 110 5.33 8.17 -11.88
N ARG A 111 5.51 7.20 -10.98
CA ARG A 111 4.68 7.09 -9.78
C ARG A 111 4.88 8.28 -8.85
N MET A 112 3.78 8.77 -8.29
CA MET A 112 3.80 9.78 -7.22
C MET A 112 4.17 9.15 -5.87
N CYS A 113 5.38 8.58 -5.78
CA CYS A 113 5.90 7.97 -4.57
C CYS A 113 6.57 9.00 -3.65
N VAL A 114 6.60 8.69 -2.36
CA VAL A 114 7.23 9.52 -1.33
C VAL A 114 8.41 8.81 -0.69
N ARG A 115 9.36 9.59 -0.18
CA ARG A 115 10.46 9.03 0.60
C ARG A 115 9.94 8.52 1.95
N ALA A 116 10.44 7.38 2.40
CA ALA A 116 10.20 6.90 3.75
C ALA A 116 10.70 7.95 4.77
N ARG A 117 9.89 8.29 5.77
CA ARG A 117 10.27 9.30 6.78
C ARG A 117 11.48 8.91 7.64
N ASN A 118 11.75 7.62 7.78
CA ASN A 118 12.83 7.06 8.61
C ASN A 118 13.87 6.26 7.79
N GLY A 119 14.00 6.54 6.47
CA GLY A 119 14.93 5.87 5.56
C GLY A 119 16.07 6.77 5.11
#